data_AF-A0A3D3UV74-F1
#
_entry.id   AF-A0A3D3UV74-F1
#
_cell.length_a   1.000
_cell.length_b   1.000
_cell.length_c   1.000
_cell.angle_alpha   90.00
_cell.angle_beta   90.00
_cell.angle_gamma   90.00
#
_symmetry.space_group_name_H-M   'P 1'
#
loop_
_entity.id
_entity.type
_entity.pdbx_description
1 polymer ?
#
loop_
_entity_poly.entity_id
_entity_poly.type
_entity_poly.pdbx_seq_one_letter_code
_entity_poly.pdbx_strand_id
1 'polypeptide(L)'
;DERFTINGAKEPVRLPAGIYRIESWSLERVDKNGDIWKLRAKEIPENRTFKVAENAETVLPVGEPVCSGLTVRKEDSEFYCWHYVKGRLGEDLELTKNQSRTDPPKLLIENEDGSYQETLTFKYG
;
A
#
# COMPACT_ATOMS: atom_id res chain seq x y z
N ASP A 1 -4.38 13.18 23.99
CA ASP A 1 -4.75 11.99 23.23
C ASP A 1 -3.88 10.83 23.63
N GLU A 2 -4.49 9.72 24.02
CA GLU A 2 -3.79 8.48 24.35
C GLU A 2 -3.36 7.77 23.06
N ARG A 3 -2.14 7.22 23.04
CA ARG A 3 -1.57 6.55 21.87
C ARG A 3 -1.25 5.10 22.21
N PHE A 4 -1.62 4.20 21.31
CA PHE A 4 -1.39 2.77 21.43
C PHE A 4 -0.57 2.28 20.24
N THR A 5 0.47 1.50 20.52
CA THR A 5 1.30 0.84 19.49
C THR A 5 1.14 -0.67 19.63
N ILE A 6 0.75 -1.32 18.54
CA ILE A 6 0.54 -2.77 18.47
C ILE A 6 1.61 -3.36 17.56
N ASN A 7 2.43 -4.27 18.10
CA ASN A 7 3.49 -4.94 17.36
C ASN A 7 3.21 -6.44 17.24
N GLY A 8 3.16 -6.96 16.01
CA GLY A 8 3.20 -8.41 15.75
C GLY A 8 2.12 -9.24 16.45
N ALA A 9 0.91 -8.69 16.63
CA ALA A 9 -0.16 -9.36 17.35
C ALA A 9 -0.60 -10.64 16.62
N LYS A 10 -0.34 -11.79 17.23
CA LYS A 10 -0.86 -13.10 16.79
C LYS A 10 -2.28 -13.36 17.28
N GLU A 11 -2.67 -12.66 18.34
CA GLU A 11 -3.96 -12.73 19.00
C GLU A 11 -4.62 -11.34 19.02
N PRO A 12 -5.96 -11.25 19.13
CA PRO A 12 -6.65 -9.98 19.28
C PRO A 12 -6.11 -9.14 20.44
N VAL A 13 -5.86 -7.87 20.18
CA VAL A 13 -5.41 -6.90 21.20
C VAL A 13 -6.61 -6.23 21.85
N ARG A 14 -6.56 -6.08 23.17
CA ARG A 14 -7.59 -5.35 23.93
C ARG A 14 -7.28 -3.87 23.95
N LEU A 15 -8.25 -3.08 23.50
CA LEU A 15 -8.27 -1.63 23.65
C LEU A 15 -9.49 -1.25 24.50
N PRO A 16 -9.43 -0.13 25.25
CA PRO A 16 -10.62 0.44 25.87
C PRO A 16 -11.74 0.67 24.84
N ALA A 17 -12.99 0.69 25.31
CA ALA A 17 -14.08 1.08 24.44
C ALA A 17 -13.91 2.55 24.03
N GLY A 18 -14.01 2.83 22.73
CA GLY A 18 -13.69 4.16 22.21
C GLY A 18 -13.70 4.25 20.69
N ILE A 19 -13.49 5.46 20.20
CA ILE A 19 -13.28 5.75 18.78
C ILE A 19 -11.80 6.06 18.59
N TYR A 20 -11.18 5.36 17.65
CA TYR A 20 -9.75 5.41 17.41
C TYR A 20 -9.45 5.84 15.97
N ARG A 21 -8.31 6.50 15.79
CA ARG A 21 -7.72 6.79 14.48
C ARG A 21 -6.45 5.97 14.32
N ILE A 22 -6.22 5.46 13.12
CA ILE A 22 -4.97 4.80 12.78
C ILE A 22 -3.99 5.87 12.31
N GLU A 23 -2.94 6.12 13.10
CA GLU A 23 -1.90 7.10 12.72
C GLU A 23 -0.91 6.51 11.72
N SER A 24 -0.58 5.22 11.86
CA SER A 24 0.32 4.52 10.94
C SER A 24 0.14 3.01 11.05
N TRP A 25 0.54 2.28 10.01
CA TRP A 25 0.68 0.84 10.05
C TRP A 25 1.74 0.36 9.05
N SER A 26 2.33 -0.80 9.33
CA SER A 26 3.20 -1.52 8.39
C SER A 26 3.05 -3.03 8.54
N LEU A 27 3.27 -3.74 7.43
CA LEU A 27 3.30 -5.20 7.36
C LEU A 27 4.68 -5.63 6.84
N GLU A 28 5.24 -6.69 7.40
CA GLU A 28 6.44 -7.34 6.90
C GLU A 28 6.17 -8.82 6.63
N ARG A 29 6.70 -9.34 5.52
CA ARG A 29 6.66 -10.76 5.16
C ARG A 29 8.01 -11.20 4.59
N VAL A 30 8.39 -12.43 4.92
CA VAL A 30 9.52 -13.11 4.28
C VAL A 30 8.94 -14.00 3.18
N ASP A 31 9.42 -13.85 1.95
CA ASP A 31 9.01 -14.72 0.85
C ASP A 31 9.79 -16.05 0.84
N LYS A 32 9.46 -16.93 -0.10
CA LYS A 32 10.10 -18.24 -0.25
C LYS A 32 11.60 -18.20 -0.54
N ASN A 33 12.12 -17.06 -1.02
CA ASN A 33 13.53 -16.86 -1.32
C ASN A 33 14.28 -16.22 -0.14
N GLY A 34 13.59 -15.93 0.96
CA GLY A 34 14.15 -15.22 2.11
C GLY A 34 14.15 -13.70 1.96
N ASP A 35 13.55 -13.16 0.89
CA ASP A 35 13.45 -11.71 0.73
C ASP A 35 12.39 -11.14 1.67
N ILE A 36 12.72 -10.01 2.32
CA ILE A 36 11.83 -9.30 3.24
C ILE A 36 11.06 -8.25 2.46
N TRP A 37 9.77 -8.43 2.33
CA TRP A 37 8.85 -7.46 1.76
C TRP A 37 8.20 -6.66 2.87
N LYS A 38 8.29 -5.33 2.78
CA LYS A 38 7.63 -4.42 3.71
C LYS A 38 6.67 -3.50 2.99
N LEU A 39 5.45 -3.45 3.49
CA LEU A 39 4.42 -2.54 3.10
C LEU A 39 4.17 -1.53 4.22
N ARG A 40 4.13 -0.23 3.91
CA ARG A 40 3.92 0.83 4.91
C ARG A 40 2.94 1.88 4.40
N ALA A 41 2.00 2.30 5.24
CA ALA A 41 1.16 3.46 4.94
C ALA A 41 1.98 4.76 4.98
N LYS A 42 1.93 5.55 3.90
CA LYS A 42 2.53 6.88 3.82
C LYS A 42 1.60 7.96 4.35
N GLU A 43 0.36 7.93 3.90
CA GLU A 43 -0.65 8.95 4.22
C GLU A 43 -2.01 8.27 4.40
N ILE A 44 -2.51 8.26 5.63
CA ILE A 44 -3.83 7.72 5.98
C ILE A 44 -4.81 8.89 6.03
N PRO A 45 -5.93 8.85 5.30
CA PRO A 45 -6.89 9.94 5.33
C PRO A 45 -7.42 10.19 6.76
N GLU A 46 -7.44 11.44 7.21
CA GLU A 46 -7.74 11.80 8.60
C GLU A 46 -9.14 11.38 9.07
N ASN A 47 -10.08 11.23 8.13
CA ASN A 47 -11.46 10.84 8.40
C ASN A 47 -11.64 9.32 8.63
N ARG A 48 -10.55 8.54 8.64
CA ARG A 48 -10.59 7.08 8.83
C ARG A 48 -10.46 6.74 10.32
N THR A 49 -11.61 6.50 10.95
CA THR A 49 -11.72 6.03 12.33
C THR A 49 -12.34 4.63 12.40
N PHE A 50 -12.13 3.95 13.53
CA PHE A 50 -12.81 2.71 13.88
C PHE A 50 -13.29 2.75 15.33
N LYS A 51 -14.35 1.99 15.64
CA LYS A 51 -14.94 1.92 16.98
C LYS A 51 -14.56 0.60 17.63
N VAL A 52 -14.14 0.63 18.89
CA VAL A 52 -14.06 -0.54 19.76
C VAL A 52 -15.22 -0.44 20.74
N ALA A 53 -16.10 -1.45 20.74
CA ALA A 53 -17.21 -1.54 21.70
C ALA A 53 -16.82 -2.44 22.88
N GLU A 54 -17.50 -2.26 24.02
CA GLU A 54 -17.27 -3.11 25.19
C GLU A 54 -17.52 -4.58 24.86
N ASN A 55 -16.56 -5.43 25.24
CA ASN A 55 -16.63 -6.88 25.06
C ASN A 55 -16.91 -7.34 23.61
N ALA A 56 -16.55 -6.52 22.62
CA ALA A 56 -16.74 -6.81 21.21
C ALA A 56 -15.42 -6.77 20.45
N GLU A 57 -15.28 -7.65 19.47
CA GLU A 57 -14.15 -7.63 18.54
C GLU A 57 -14.41 -6.64 17.41
N THR A 58 -13.33 -6.06 16.88
CA THR A 58 -13.37 -5.19 15.72
C THR A 58 -12.23 -5.54 14.80
N VAL A 59 -12.54 -5.75 13.52
CA VAL A 59 -11.55 -6.01 12.49
C VAL A 59 -11.02 -4.67 12.00
N LEU A 60 -9.71 -4.49 12.08
CA LEU A 60 -9.07 -3.29 11.55
C LEU A 60 -9.07 -3.33 10.02
N PRO A 61 -9.46 -2.24 9.35
CA PRO A 61 -9.45 -2.14 7.89
C PRO A 61 -8.04 -1.82 7.35
N VAL A 62 -6.99 -2.43 7.90
CA VAL A 62 -5.58 -2.22 7.50
C VAL A 62 -4.99 -3.49 6.92
N GLY A 63 -3.88 -3.36 6.21
CA GLY A 63 -3.21 -4.50 5.59
C GLY A 63 -3.88 -4.94 4.29
N GLU A 64 -3.69 -6.22 3.96
CA GLU A 64 -4.15 -6.81 2.70
C GLU A 64 -5.68 -7.02 2.66
N PRO A 65 -6.27 -7.12 1.45
CA PRO A 65 -5.65 -6.93 0.13
C PRO A 65 -5.30 -5.47 -0.14
N VAL A 66 -4.34 -5.26 -1.04
CA VAL A 66 -3.96 -3.93 -1.55
C VAL A 66 -4.19 -3.87 -3.05
N CYS A 67 -4.44 -2.66 -3.56
CA CYS A 67 -4.71 -2.43 -4.97
C CYS A 67 -3.51 -1.73 -5.62
N SER A 68 -2.93 -2.36 -6.64
CA SER A 68 -1.97 -1.71 -7.53
C SER A 68 -2.74 -1.04 -8.68
N GLY A 69 -2.49 0.24 -8.91
CA GLY A 69 -3.14 1.03 -9.96
C GLY A 69 -2.13 1.81 -10.79
N LEU A 70 -2.53 2.12 -12.03
CA LEU A 70 -1.78 2.97 -12.94
C LEU A 70 -2.72 4.04 -13.49
N THR A 71 -2.34 5.31 -13.29
CA THR A 71 -2.98 6.44 -13.96
C THR A 71 -2.11 6.86 -15.13
N VAL A 72 -2.68 6.93 -16.33
CA VAL A 72 -2.02 7.45 -17.53
C VAL A 72 -2.70 8.74 -17.95
N ARG A 73 -1.92 9.79 -18.14
CA ARG A 73 -2.38 11.07 -18.69
C ARG A 73 -1.57 11.41 -19.92
N LYS A 74 -2.25 11.77 -21.01
CA LYS A 74 -1.62 12.30 -22.21
C LYS A 74 -1.66 13.82 -22.16
N GLU A 75 -0.52 14.47 -22.34
CA GLU A 75 -0.43 15.91 -22.59
C GLU A 75 0.41 16.12 -23.85
N ASP A 76 -0.17 16.77 -24.86
CA ASP A 76 0.45 16.94 -26.18
C ASP A 76 0.97 15.60 -26.78
N SER A 77 2.29 15.50 -26.96
CA SER A 77 2.99 14.30 -27.44
C SER A 77 3.57 13.43 -26.32
N GLU A 78 3.32 13.77 -25.06
CA GLU A 78 3.89 13.11 -23.89
C GLU A 78 2.85 12.28 -23.13
N PHE A 79 3.32 11.18 -22.54
CA PHE A 79 2.54 10.32 -21.64
C PHE A 79 3.13 10.36 -20.24
N TYR A 80 2.30 10.72 -19.29
CA TYR A 80 2.60 10.73 -17.86
C TYR A 80 1.98 9.50 -17.22
N CYS A 81 2.81 8.66 -16.61
CA CYS A 81 2.40 7.42 -15.97
C CYS A 81 2.66 7.50 -14.47
N TRP A 82 1.60 7.35 -13.66
CA TRP A 82 1.70 7.28 -12.20
C TRP A 82 1.25 5.92 -11.71
N HIS A 83 2.20 5.11 -11.26
CA HIS A 83 1.94 3.88 -10.55
C HIS A 83 1.77 4.15 -9.06
N TYR A 84 0.75 3.55 -8.45
CA TYR A 84 0.49 3.65 -7.03
C TYR A 84 0.00 2.32 -6.47
N VAL A 85 0.20 2.14 -5.17
CA VAL A 85 -0.37 1.03 -4.39
C VAL A 85 -1.24 1.64 -3.30
N LYS A 86 -2.51 1.26 -3.25
CA LYS A 86 -3.49 1.76 -2.28
C LYS A 86 -3.97 0.68 -1.31
N GLY A 87 -4.10 1.05 -0.04
CA GLY A 87 -4.67 0.20 0.99
C GLY A 87 -6.19 0.31 1.07
N ARG A 88 -6.78 -0.42 2.02
CA ARG A 88 -8.24 -0.51 2.21
C ARG A 88 -8.86 0.79 2.74
N LEU A 89 -8.07 1.68 3.32
CA LEU A 89 -8.50 3.00 3.77
C LEU A 89 -8.37 4.07 2.67
N GLY A 90 -7.80 3.71 1.51
CA GLY A 90 -7.46 4.61 0.42
C GLY A 90 -6.09 5.28 0.58
N GLU A 91 -5.34 4.88 1.60
CA GLU A 91 -3.98 5.32 1.90
C GLU A 91 -3.01 4.92 0.78
N ASP A 92 -2.05 5.79 0.49
CA ASP A 92 -0.93 5.42 -0.37
C ASP A 92 0.08 4.58 0.40
N LEU A 93 0.55 3.52 -0.25
CA LEU A 93 1.43 2.52 0.34
C LEU A 93 2.81 2.56 -0.28
N GLU A 94 3.81 2.44 0.57
CA GLU A 94 5.18 2.16 0.18
C GLU A 94 5.43 0.65 0.19
N LEU A 95 5.94 0.11 -0.91
CA LEU A 95 6.44 -1.24 -0.99
C LEU A 95 7.97 -1.22 -1.09
N THR A 96 8.64 -1.98 -0.22
CA THR A 96 10.09 -2.17 -0.25
C THR A 96 10.43 -3.65 -0.20
N LYS A 97 11.57 -3.99 -0.78
CA LYS A 97 12.17 -5.33 -0.77
C LYS A 97 13.55 -5.22 -0.14
N ASN A 98 13.82 -5.97 0.92
CA ASN A 98 15.07 -5.95 1.69
C ASN A 98 15.48 -4.52 2.08
N GLN A 99 14.51 -3.75 2.61
CA GLN A 99 14.67 -2.34 3.02
C GLN A 99 15.02 -1.37 1.87
N SER A 100 15.03 -1.85 0.64
CA SER A 100 15.32 -1.07 -0.56
C SER A 100 14.03 -0.83 -1.37
N ARG A 101 13.97 0.30 -2.06
CA ARG A 101 12.89 0.57 -3.02
C ARG A 101 12.86 -0.55 -4.07
N THR A 102 11.67 -1.06 -4.37
CA THR A 102 11.51 -2.06 -5.44
C THR A 102 11.93 -1.47 -6.78
N ASP A 103 12.36 -2.31 -7.71
CA ASP A 103 12.63 -1.88 -9.08
C ASP A 103 11.45 -1.08 -9.65
N PRO A 104 11.73 -0.04 -10.45
CA PRO A 104 10.68 0.69 -11.13
C PRO A 104 9.88 -0.25 -12.03
N PRO A 105 8.58 0.04 -12.24
CA PRO A 105 7.76 -0.77 -13.13
C PRO A 105 8.34 -0.77 -14.55
N LYS A 106 7.94 -1.76 -15.35
CA LYS A 106 8.22 -1.79 -16.79
C LYS A 106 6.92 -1.43 -17.52
N LEU A 107 7.01 -0.58 -18.54
CA LEU A 107 5.88 -0.27 -19.41
C LEU A 107 6.04 -1.03 -20.73
N LEU A 108 5.05 -1.85 -21.05
CA LEU A 108 4.90 -2.43 -22.38
C LEU A 108 3.96 -1.55 -23.19
N ILE A 109 4.40 -1.10 -24.36
CA ILE A 109 3.57 -0.43 -25.36
C ILE A 109 3.42 -1.38 -26.53
N GLU A 110 2.19 -1.69 -26.90
CA GLU A 110 1.85 -2.49 -28.07
C GLU A 110 0.70 -1.85 -28.83
N ASN A 111 0.69 -1.98 -30.15
CA ASN A 111 -0.48 -1.65 -30.95
C ASN A 111 -1.41 -2.86 -31.09
N GLU A 112 -2.67 -2.63 -31.43
CA GLU A 112 -3.70 -3.68 -31.46
C GLU A 112 -3.37 -4.85 -32.40
N ASP A 113 -2.65 -4.59 -33.50
CA ASP A 113 -2.25 -5.61 -34.47
C ASP A 113 -0.89 -6.28 -34.14
N GLY A 114 -0.23 -5.85 -33.06
CA GLY A 114 1.05 -6.38 -32.60
C GLY A 114 2.25 -6.07 -33.49
N SER A 115 2.10 -5.25 -34.54
CA SER A 115 3.21 -4.86 -35.42
C SER A 115 4.23 -3.91 -34.78
N TYR A 116 3.84 -3.27 -33.67
CA TYR A 116 4.70 -2.46 -32.83
C TYR A 116 4.62 -2.94 -31.39
N GLN A 117 5.80 -3.22 -30.82
CA GLN A 117 5.95 -3.60 -29.42
C GLN A 117 7.24 -3.01 -28.87
N GLU A 118 7.16 -2.28 -27.77
CA GLU A 118 8.33 -1.71 -27.09
C GLU A 118 8.17 -1.82 -25.57
N THR A 119 9.22 -2.27 -24.88
CA THR A 119 9.27 -2.31 -23.42
C THR A 119 10.21 -1.23 -22.89
N LEU A 120 9.65 -0.25 -22.18
CA LEU A 120 10.39 0.81 -21.53
C LEU A 120 10.69 0.42 -20.08
N THR A 121 11.97 0.57 -19.68
CA THR A 121 12.40 0.44 -18.29
C THR A 121 12.60 1.83 -17.72
N PHE A 122 11.80 2.20 -16.74
CA PHE A 122 11.96 3.49 -16.07
C PHE A 122 13.18 3.47 -15.15
N LYS A 123 13.71 4.66 -14.86
CA LYS A 123 14.57 4.90 -13.70
C LYS A 123 13.81 5.79 -12.74
N TYR A 124 13.94 5.56 -11.44
CA TYR A 124 13.49 6.57 -10.50
C TYR A 124 14.37 7.81 -10.64
N GLY A 125 13.73 8.96 -10.83
CA GLY A 125 14.37 10.28 -10.75
C GLY A 125 14.57 10.75 -9.32
#